data_AF-A0A1I2RSX8-F1
#
_entry.id   AF-A0A1I2RSX8-F1
#
_cell.length_a   1.000
_cell.length_b   1.000
_cell.length_c   1.000
_cell.angle_alpha   90.00
_cell.angle_beta   90.00
_cell.angle_gamma   90.00
#
_symmetry.space_group_name_H-M   'P 1'
#
loop_
_entity.id
_entity.type
_entity.pdbx_description
1 polymer ?
#
loop_
_entity_poly.entity_id
_entity_poly.type
_entity_poly.pdbx_seq_one_letter_code
_entity_poly.pdbx_strand_id
1 'polypeptide(L)' 'MEQLTQMELLQVQELLKVEELASRKYQRYAEQCKDDELKRMFREASDLHRQHMDTLVQEMRRHSGRADRSH' A
#
# COMPACT_ATOMS: atom_id res chain seq x y z
N MET A 1 -15.51 -17.47 1.73
CA MET A 1 -14.36 -16.54 1.73
C MET A 1 -13.17 -17.31 2.24
N GLU A 2 -12.14 -17.45 1.41
CA GLU A 2 -10.88 -18.08 1.77
C GLU A 2 -10.10 -17.13 2.68
N GLN A 3 -9.58 -17.66 3.79
CA GLN A 3 -8.70 -16.92 4.68
C GLN A 3 -7.29 -16.94 4.09
N LEU A 4 -6.57 -15.83 4.21
CA LEU A 4 -5.15 -15.81 3.86
C LEU A 4 -4.39 -16.80 4.77
N THR A 5 -3.51 -17.58 4.18
CA THR A 5 -2.52 -18.35 4.91
C THR A 5 -1.56 -17.41 5.65
N GLN A 6 -0.83 -17.93 6.63
CA GLN A 6 0.19 -17.15 7.35
C GLN A 6 1.28 -16.59 6.41
N MET A 7 1.64 -17.34 5.37
CA MET A 7 2.62 -16.90 4.39
C MET A 7 2.09 -15.75 3.54
N GLU A 8 0.85 -15.85 3.06
CA GLU A 8 0.23 -14.78 2.28
C GLU A 8 0.02 -13.53 3.14
N LEU A 9 -0.35 -13.67 4.41
CA LEU A 9 -0.44 -12.55 5.35
C LEU A 9 0.92 -11.84 5.50
N LEU A 10 2.00 -12.60 5.67
CA LEU A 10 3.35 -12.04 5.76
C LEU A 10 3.74 -11.31 4.47
N GLN A 11 3.42 -11.87 3.31
CA GLN A 11 3.67 -11.23 2.01
C GLN A 11 2.88 -9.93 1.85
N VAL A 12 1.60 -9.89 2.22
CA VAL A 12 0.79 -8.67 2.19
C VAL A 12 1.35 -7.60 3.14
N GLN A 13 1.81 -7.99 4.32
CA GLN A 13 2.48 -7.06 5.25
C GLN A 13 3.78 -6.49 4.66
N GLU A 14 4.55 -7.29 3.93
CA GLU A 14 5.77 -6.83 3.29
C GLU A 14 5.46 -5.89 2.12
N LEU A 15 4.47 -6.23 1.29
CA LEU A 15 3.98 -5.36 0.22
C LEU A 15 3.53 -4.00 0.77
N LEU A 16 2.81 -3.97 1.90
CA LEU A 16 2.41 -2.72 2.55
C LEU A 16 3.61 -1.83 2.91
N LYS A 17 4.71 -2.39 3.41
CA LYS A 17 5.93 -1.61 3.72
C LYS A 17 6.59 -1.08 2.45
N VAL A 18 6.61 -1.88 1.38
CA VAL A 18 7.17 -1.48 0.09
C VAL A 18 6.37 -0.31 -0.51
N GLU A 19 5.04 -0.40 -0.50
CA GLU A 19 4.16 0.67 -0.99
C GLU A 19 4.32 1.95 -0.15
N GLU A 20 4.40 1.83 1.18
CA GLU A 20 4.62 2.96 2.07
C GLU A 20 5.99 3.64 1.82
N LEU A 21 7.04 2.84 1.61
CA LEU A 21 8.37 3.36 1.25
C LEU A 21 8.34 4.06 -0.12
N ALA A 22 7.67 3.47 -1.11
CA ALA A 22 7.56 4.04 -2.45
C ALA A 22 6.81 5.38 -2.41
N SER A 23 5.65 5.44 -1.76
CA SER A 23 4.87 6.66 -1.61
C SER A 23 5.69 7.80 -1.00
N ARG A 24 6.43 7.52 0.09
CA ARG A 24 7.35 8.50 0.72
C ARG A 24 8.50 8.94 -0.18
N LYS A 25 9.09 8.02 -0.96
CA LYS A 25 10.16 8.37 -1.90
C LYS A 25 9.66 9.33 -2.96
N TYR A 26 8.53 9.01 -3.59
CA TYR A 26 7.93 9.86 -4.62
C TYR A 26 7.47 11.21 -4.07
N GLN A 27 6.94 11.25 -2.85
CA GLN A 27 6.65 12.51 -2.18
C GLN A 27 7.92 13.37 -2.02
N ARG A 28 9.03 12.79 -1.52
CA ARG A 28 10.32 13.51 -1.40
C ARG A 28 10.86 13.96 -2.75
N TYR A 29 10.73 13.14 -3.79
CA TYR A 29 11.15 13.52 -5.14
C TYR A 29 10.34 14.69 -5.67
N ALA A 30 9.02 14.71 -5.45
CA ALA A 30 8.17 15.85 -5.80
C ALA A 30 8.55 17.13 -5.05
N GLU A 31 8.90 17.03 -3.77
CA GLU A 31 9.34 18.17 -2.93
C GLU A 31 10.69 18.76 -3.39
N GLN A 32 11.60 17.91 -3.86
CA GLN A 32 12.95 18.31 -4.27
C GLN A 32 13.05 18.67 -5.76
N CYS A 33 12.05 18.29 -6.57
CA CYS A 33 12.05 18.52 -8.01
C CYS A 33 11.69 19.97 -8.35
N LYS A 34 12.50 20.56 -9.24
CA LYS A 34 12.24 21.92 -9.77
C LYS A 34 11.39 21.90 -11.02
N ASP A 35 11.50 20.85 -11.82
CA ASP A 35 10.72 20.67 -13.05
C ASP A 35 9.26 20.34 -12.71
N ASP A 36 8.33 21.11 -13.29
CA ASP A 36 6.91 21.00 -12.93
C ASP A 36 6.24 19.75 -13.51
N GLU A 37 6.71 19.24 -14.65
CA GLU A 37 6.18 18.02 -15.23
C GLU A 37 6.61 16.80 -14.40
N LEU A 38 7.90 16.71 -14.06
CA LEU A 38 8.42 15.66 -13.20
C LEU A 38 7.79 15.71 -11.80
N LYS A 39 7.60 16.92 -11.23
CA LYS A 39 6.91 17.09 -9.94
C LYS A 39 5.48 16.54 -9.99
N ARG A 40 4.74 16.78 -11.09
CA ARG A 40 3.40 16.23 -11.29
C ARG A 40 3.45 14.69 -11.36
N MET A 41 4.36 14.13 -12.14
CA MET A 41 4.51 12.67 -12.25
C MET A 41 4.85 12.01 -10.91
N PHE A 42 5.71 12.63 -10.10
CA PHE A 42 6.04 12.12 -8.77
C PHE A 42 4.86 12.19 -7.79
N ARG A 43 4.02 13.23 -7.87
CA ARG A 43 2.78 13.30 -7.08
C ARG A 43 1.80 12.20 -7.49
N GLU A 44 1.58 12.03 -8.80
CA GLU A 44 0.73 10.97 -9.34
C GLU A 44 1.21 9.57 -8.90
N ALA A 45 2.53 9.32 -8.90
CA ALA A 45 3.11 8.08 -8.42
C ALA A 45 2.92 7.89 -6.90
N SER A 46 3.13 8.94 -6.10
CA SER A 46 2.92 8.89 -4.65
C SER A 46 1.46 8.57 -4.28
N ASP A 47 0.51 9.16 -5.01
CA ASP A 47 -0.92 8.92 -4.85
C ASP A 47 -1.30 7.50 -5.27
N LEU A 48 -0.72 6.97 -6.36
CA LEU A 48 -0.94 5.60 -6.81
C LEU A 48 -0.50 4.58 -5.74
N HIS A 49 0.69 4.74 -5.16
CA HIS A 49 1.18 3.87 -4.10
C HIS A 49 0.29 3.93 -2.84
N ARG A 50 -0.25 5.12 -2.52
CA ARG A 50 -1.23 5.26 -1.43
C ARG A 50 -2.52 4.49 -1.71
N GLN A 51 -3.03 4.54 -2.95
CA GLN A 51 -4.20 3.77 -3.37
C GLN A 51 -3.94 2.25 -3.30
N HIS A 52 -2.73 1.80 -3.65
CA HIS A 52 -2.34 0.40 -3.50
C HIS A 52 -2.35 -0.03 -2.03
N MET A 53 -1.82 0.79 -1.11
CA MET A 53 -1.90 0.51 0.33
C MET A 53 -3.35 0.35 0.80
N ASP A 54 -4.24 1.25 0.41
CA ASP A 54 -5.66 1.17 0.76
C ASP A 54 -6.30 -0.13 0.25
N THR A 55 -5.94 -0.54 -0.97
CA THR A 55 -6.38 -1.81 -1.57
C THR A 55 -5.86 -3.01 -0.77
N LEU A 56 -4.56 -3.05 -0.45
CA LEU A 56 -3.97 -4.14 0.33
C LEU A 56 -4.58 -4.25 1.73
N VAL A 57 -4.87 -3.12 2.40
CA VAL A 57 -5.57 -3.10 3.70
C VAL A 57 -7.00 -3.63 3.56
N GLN A 58 -7.71 -3.27 2.49
CA GLN A 58 -9.05 -3.78 2.23
C GLN A 58 -9.04 -5.29 1.99
N GLU A 59 -8.14 -5.81 1.16
CA GLU A 59 -8.01 -7.24 0.92
C GLU A 59 -7.63 -7.98 2.21
N MET A 60 -6.66 -7.46 2.98
CA MET A 60 -6.32 -8.04 4.29
C MET A 60 -7.55 -8.13 5.18
N ARG A 61 -8.34 -7.06 5.32
CA ARG A 61 -9.58 -7.07 6.13
C ARG A 61 -10.62 -8.08 5.62
N ARG A 62 -10.81 -8.17 4.29
CA ARG A 62 -11.74 -9.14 3.67
C ARG A 62 -11.35 -10.58 4.00
N HIS A 63 -10.07 -10.87 4.01
CA HIS A 63 -9.56 -12.23 4.20
C HIS A 63 -9.15 -12.56 5.64
N SER A 64 -8.99 -11.57 6.54
CA SER A 64 -8.81 -11.77 7.98
C SER A 64 -10.12 -12.09 8.72
N GLY A 65 -11.27 -11.94 8.07
CA GLY A 65 -12.61 -11.96 8.71
C GLY A 65 -13.44 -13.23 8.49
N ARG A 66 -13.07 -14.36 9.12
CA ARG A 66 -14.02 -15.32 9.73
C ARG A 66 -13.43 -16.06 10.94
N ALA A 67 -12.45 -15.47 11.64
CA ALA A 67 -11.84 -16.06 12.84
C ALA A 67 -12.40 -15.49 14.17
N ASP A 68 -13.21 -14.42 14.14
CA ASP A 68 -13.67 -13.71 15.34
C ASP A 68 -15.17 -13.93 15.65
N ARG A 69 -15.67 -15.14 15.42
CA ARG A 69 -17.03 -15.57 15.85
C ARG A 69 -17.02 -16.96 16.47
N SER A 70 -16.18 -17.15 17.49
CA SER A 70 -16.26 -18.32 18.38
C SER A 70 -15.64 -17.94 19.73
N HIS A 71 -16.41 -17.28 20.60
CA HIS A 71 -16.65 -17.66 22.01
C HIS A 71 -17.34 -16.54 22.78
#